data_AF-A0A318NHJ2-F1
#
_entry.id   AF-A0A318NHJ2-F1
#
_cell.length_a   1.000
_cell.length_b   1.000
_cell.length_c   1.000
_cell.angle_alpha   90.00
_cell.angle_beta   90.00
_cell.angle_gamma   90.00
#
_symmetry.space_group_name_H-M   'P 1'
#
loop_
_entity.id
_entity.type
_entity.pdbx_description
1 polymer ?
#
loop_
_entity_poly.entity_id
_entity_poly.type
_entity_poly.pdbx_seq_one_letter_code
_entity_poly.pdbx_strand_id
1 'polypeptide(L)'
;MGVTGCSRYGKGAFAIGVFDQRIALTMPIESGSAGVPIFRGIPGEGAQSLSSAYGEQPWLGDAFGSFTGSPNRLPVDTHEMVAMVAPRGLFIMDNPHIANLGPRSASVAALGGAEVYKALGAGDNITYWSDVQDGSHCANRPEWRTPLQNNIRKFLLKTGNEPGVIRMHSKALGRLADWRDWQTPVLVDGPTTPPPTTPPPTTPPPTTLPPTTPPPTGGGCTATVSVNQWTGGFVAAVRVTAGAAPINGWTVTMTLPPGASVTNIWSANRSGTTGTVQFTNVAYNGSIGAGQSTEFGYQGTGTGAGVTPTCSAA
;
A
#
# COMPACT_ATOMS: atom_id res chain seq x y z
N MET A 1 -0.26 16.77 12.96
CA MET A 1 1.05 16.27 13.43
C MET A 1 1.93 15.98 12.24
N GLY A 2 3.26 16.06 12.39
CA GLY A 2 4.22 15.65 11.36
C GLY A 2 5.09 14.49 11.84
N VAL A 3 5.66 13.72 10.92
CA VAL A 3 6.59 12.62 11.21
C VAL A 3 7.84 12.73 10.34
N THR A 4 9.01 12.51 10.93
CA THR A 4 10.29 12.52 10.22
C THR A 4 11.27 11.55 10.85
N GLY A 5 12.30 11.18 10.09
CA GLY A 5 13.41 10.36 10.51
C GLY A 5 14.39 10.21 9.36
N CYS A 6 15.64 9.90 9.69
CA CYS A 6 16.67 9.63 8.70
C CYS A 6 17.05 8.15 8.65
N SER A 7 17.44 7.66 7.47
CA SER A 7 17.93 6.28 7.29
C SER A 7 16.86 5.26 7.67
N ARG A 8 17.20 4.29 8.52
CA ARG A 8 16.25 3.35 9.15
C ARG A 8 15.03 4.04 9.79
N TYR A 9 15.21 5.21 10.41
CA TYR A 9 14.08 5.98 10.96
C TYR A 9 13.29 6.71 9.86
N GLY A 10 13.92 6.99 8.72
CA GLY A 10 13.24 7.48 7.52
C GLY A 10 12.32 6.42 6.92
N LYS A 11 12.72 5.14 6.92
CA LYS A 11 11.84 4.01 6.56
C LYS A 11 10.60 3.98 7.47
N GLY A 12 10.82 4.09 8.79
CA GLY A 12 9.75 4.15 9.79
C GLY A 12 8.83 5.37 9.61
N ALA A 13 9.39 6.56 9.41
CA ALA A 13 8.62 7.78 9.16
C ALA A 13 7.78 7.69 7.87
N PHE A 14 8.34 7.08 6.82
CA PHE A 14 7.61 6.80 5.59
C PHE A 14 6.44 5.84 5.87
N ALA A 15 6.69 4.69 6.49
CA ALA A 15 5.65 3.71 6.83
C ALA A 15 4.54 4.32 7.71
N ILE A 16 4.89 5.10 8.74
CA ILE A 16 3.91 5.83 9.57
C ILE A 16 3.07 6.77 8.71
N GLY A 17 3.70 7.50 7.79
CA GLY A 17 2.99 8.37 6.86
C GLY A 17 2.04 7.64 5.91
N VAL A 18 2.44 6.46 5.44
CA VAL A 18 1.64 5.60 4.55
C VAL A 18 0.38 5.08 5.26
N PHE A 19 0.52 4.59 6.50
CA PHE A 19 -0.56 3.87 7.19
C PHE A 19 -1.37 4.73 8.17
N ASP A 20 -0.80 5.78 8.75
CA ASP A 20 -1.52 6.66 9.70
C ASP A 20 -2.05 7.92 9.01
N GLN A 21 -3.34 7.90 8.70
CA GLN A 21 -4.04 9.00 8.02
C GLN A 21 -4.14 10.28 8.87
N ARG A 22 -3.78 10.26 10.16
CA ARG A 22 -3.76 11.45 11.03
C ARG A 22 -2.50 12.30 10.85
N ILE A 23 -1.49 11.78 10.16
CA ILE A 23 -0.23 12.47 9.90
C ILE A 23 -0.42 13.46 8.76
N ALA A 24 -0.36 14.76 9.09
CA ALA A 24 -0.59 15.84 8.13
C ALA A 24 0.63 16.11 7.23
N LEU A 25 1.84 15.78 7.70
CA LEU A 25 3.09 15.96 6.97
C LEU A 25 4.07 14.81 7.25
N THR A 26 4.46 14.10 6.20
CA THR A 26 5.45 13.00 6.25
C THR A 26 6.75 13.44 5.61
N MET A 27 7.87 13.25 6.31
CA MET A 27 9.18 13.78 5.90
C MET A 27 10.29 12.72 6.05
N PRO A 28 10.34 11.69 5.20
CA PRO A 28 11.41 10.70 5.23
C PRO A 28 12.70 11.30 4.67
N ILE A 29 13.81 11.10 5.38
CA ILE A 29 15.14 11.56 4.99
C ILE A 29 16.02 10.35 4.68
N GLU A 30 16.62 10.33 3.48
CA GLU A 30 17.62 9.35 3.04
C GLU A 30 17.21 7.92 3.40
N SER A 31 15.95 7.56 3.10
CA SER A 31 15.31 6.36 3.66
C SER A 31 15.86 5.05 3.08
N GLY A 32 16.36 5.07 1.84
CA GLY A 32 16.97 3.91 1.17
C GLY A 32 16.01 2.75 0.92
N SER A 33 16.53 1.60 0.48
CA SER A 33 15.76 0.37 0.24
C SER A 33 14.87 0.00 1.44
N ALA A 34 13.64 -0.49 1.20
CA ALA A 34 12.58 -0.63 2.22
C ALA A 34 12.00 0.70 2.78
N GLY A 35 12.49 1.84 2.28
CA GLY A 35 11.89 3.16 2.43
C GLY A 35 11.18 3.57 1.13
N VAL A 36 11.60 4.69 0.53
CA VAL A 36 10.97 5.30 -0.66
C VAL A 36 11.33 4.70 -2.03
N PRO A 37 12.57 4.24 -2.31
CA PRO A 37 12.92 3.63 -3.60
C PRO A 37 11.94 2.55 -4.08
N ILE A 38 11.58 2.57 -5.37
CA ILE A 38 10.84 1.46 -5.99
C ILE A 38 11.63 0.15 -5.89
N PHE A 39 10.98 -0.93 -5.48
CA PHE A 39 11.59 -2.25 -5.37
C PHE A 39 12.11 -2.75 -6.71
N ARG A 40 11.39 -2.52 -7.80
CA ARG A 40 11.80 -2.94 -9.15
C ARG A 40 13.03 -2.23 -9.68
N GLY A 41 13.35 -1.03 -9.17
CA GLY A 41 14.53 -0.27 -9.59
C GLY A 41 15.80 -0.57 -8.80
N ILE A 42 15.68 -1.21 -7.63
CA ILE A 42 16.83 -1.57 -6.79
C ILE A 42 17.84 -2.49 -7.50
N PRO A 43 17.44 -3.57 -8.21
CA PRO A 43 18.39 -4.41 -8.93
C PRO A 43 19.16 -3.63 -10.00
N GLY A 44 20.49 -3.60 -9.89
CA GLY A 44 21.37 -2.95 -10.87
C GLY A 44 21.67 -1.47 -10.63
N GLU A 45 21.06 -0.83 -9.63
CA GLU A 45 21.34 0.58 -9.29
C GLU A 45 22.60 0.76 -8.41
N GLY A 46 23.06 -0.30 -7.73
CA GLY A 46 24.08 -0.20 -6.67
C GLY A 46 23.52 0.18 -5.30
N ALA A 47 22.19 0.15 -5.17
CA ALA A 47 21.48 0.30 -3.91
C ALA A 47 21.63 -0.93 -3.00
N GLN A 48 21.30 -0.77 -1.72
CA GLN A 48 21.12 -1.91 -0.81
C GLN A 48 20.14 -2.89 -1.44
N SER A 49 20.54 -4.16 -1.62
CA SER A 49 19.66 -5.16 -2.23
C SER A 49 18.40 -5.40 -1.39
N LEU A 50 17.32 -5.84 -2.02
CA LEU A 50 16.08 -6.17 -1.31
C LEU A 50 16.26 -7.30 -0.30
N SER A 51 17.09 -8.30 -0.64
CA SER A 51 17.44 -9.39 0.28
C SER A 51 18.25 -8.91 1.49
N SER A 52 19.18 -7.96 1.28
CA SER A 52 19.93 -7.33 2.38
C SER A 52 18.99 -6.51 3.27
N ALA A 53 18.14 -5.67 2.70
CA ALA A 53 17.20 -4.85 3.46
C ALA A 53 16.19 -5.70 4.26
N TYR A 54 15.72 -6.83 3.68
CA TYR A 54 14.84 -7.78 4.36
C TYR A 54 15.54 -8.53 5.50
N GLY A 55 16.80 -8.93 5.30
CA GLY A 55 17.55 -9.71 6.28
C GLY A 55 18.26 -8.89 7.37
N GLU A 56 18.43 -7.58 7.18
CA GLU A 56 19.15 -6.73 8.14
C GLU A 56 18.38 -6.55 9.45
N GLN A 57 17.08 -6.26 9.35
CA GLN A 57 16.16 -6.00 10.45
C GLN A 57 14.72 -6.30 9.99
N PRO A 58 13.76 -6.56 10.90
CA PRO A 58 12.38 -6.87 10.56
C PRO A 58 11.57 -5.62 10.15
N TRP A 59 12.05 -4.86 9.16
CA TRP A 59 11.38 -3.66 8.63
C TRP A 59 10.26 -3.98 7.66
N LEU A 60 10.32 -5.14 7.00
CA LEU A 60 9.37 -5.61 6.01
C LEU A 60 8.71 -6.88 6.53
N GLY A 61 7.43 -7.08 6.19
CA GLY A 61 6.72 -8.31 6.58
C GLY A 61 7.27 -9.54 5.87
N ASP A 62 7.13 -10.71 6.51
CA ASP A 62 7.72 -11.99 6.08
C ASP A 62 7.37 -12.38 4.63
N ALA A 63 6.18 -12.00 4.15
CA ALA A 63 5.76 -12.23 2.77
C ALA A 63 6.72 -11.63 1.74
N PHE A 64 7.38 -10.51 2.07
CA PHE A 64 8.34 -9.84 1.20
C PHE A 64 9.55 -10.72 0.85
N GLY A 65 9.92 -11.65 1.74
CA GLY A 65 11.08 -12.54 1.54
C GLY A 65 11.04 -13.28 0.19
N SER A 66 9.85 -13.71 -0.23
CA SER A 66 9.63 -14.43 -1.50
C SER A 66 9.86 -13.58 -2.76
N PHE A 67 9.94 -12.26 -2.62
CA PHE A 67 10.09 -11.30 -3.72
C PHE A 67 11.46 -10.63 -3.77
N THR A 68 12.32 -10.83 -2.75
CA THR A 68 13.63 -10.18 -2.66
C THR A 68 14.53 -10.41 -3.88
N GLY A 69 14.42 -11.59 -4.53
CA GLY A 69 15.10 -11.91 -5.80
C GLY A 69 14.22 -11.77 -7.05
N SER A 70 12.94 -11.42 -6.91
CA SER A 70 11.99 -11.31 -8.04
C SER A 70 10.96 -10.19 -7.84
N PRO A 71 11.39 -8.92 -7.66
CA PRO A 71 10.49 -7.82 -7.29
C PRO A 71 9.40 -7.55 -8.32
N ASN A 72 9.63 -7.89 -9.60
CA ASN A 72 8.62 -7.75 -10.65
C ASN A 72 7.35 -8.57 -10.40
N ARG A 73 7.40 -9.59 -9.54
CA ARG A 73 6.25 -10.44 -9.17
C ARG A 73 5.38 -9.83 -8.07
N LEU A 74 5.82 -8.77 -7.39
CA LEU A 74 4.97 -8.07 -6.42
C LEU A 74 3.81 -7.41 -7.17
N PRO A 75 2.55 -7.50 -6.72
CA PRO A 75 1.45 -6.77 -7.36
C PRO A 75 1.51 -5.25 -7.10
N VAL A 76 2.43 -4.82 -6.24
CA VAL A 76 2.61 -3.43 -5.83
C VAL A 76 4.06 -2.98 -5.94
N ASP A 77 4.28 -1.66 -5.93
CA ASP A 77 5.60 -1.06 -5.76
C ASP A 77 5.53 0.21 -4.90
N THR A 78 6.68 0.73 -4.45
CA THR A 78 6.77 1.82 -3.48
C THR A 78 6.13 3.12 -3.96
N HIS A 79 6.01 3.36 -5.27
CA HIS A 79 5.25 4.51 -5.80
C HIS A 79 3.76 4.52 -5.41
N GLU A 80 3.14 3.35 -5.23
CA GLU A 80 1.77 3.25 -4.72
C GLU A 80 1.71 3.52 -3.21
N MET A 81 2.77 3.16 -2.48
CA MET A 81 2.90 3.55 -1.08
C MET A 81 3.06 5.07 -0.93
N VAL A 82 3.85 5.71 -1.81
CA VAL A 82 3.90 7.18 -1.91
C VAL A 82 2.50 7.76 -2.16
N ALA A 83 1.71 7.12 -3.04
CA ALA A 83 0.34 7.54 -3.33
C ALA A 83 -0.62 7.41 -2.13
N MET A 84 -0.42 6.45 -1.22
CA MET A 84 -1.22 6.32 0.01
C MET A 84 -1.05 7.49 1.00
N VAL A 85 -0.02 8.32 0.80
CA VAL A 85 0.14 9.58 1.55
C VAL A 85 -0.79 10.67 1.01
N ALA A 86 -1.18 10.61 -0.27
CA ALA A 86 -2.03 11.62 -0.88
C ALA A 86 -3.41 11.70 -0.21
N PRO A 87 -4.02 12.89 -0.10
CA PRO A 87 -3.52 14.20 -0.50
C PRO A 87 -2.73 14.92 0.61
N ARG A 88 -2.27 14.22 1.65
CA ARG A 88 -1.55 14.81 2.80
C ARG A 88 -0.16 15.29 2.37
N GLY A 89 0.48 16.13 3.19
CA GLY A 89 1.80 16.67 2.84
C GLY A 89 2.87 15.58 2.85
N LEU A 90 3.69 15.53 1.79
CA LEU A 90 4.83 14.63 1.71
C LEU A 90 6.07 15.38 1.23
N PHE A 91 7.15 15.33 2.00
CA PHE A 91 8.45 15.86 1.60
C PHE A 91 9.54 14.79 1.71
N ILE A 92 9.92 14.21 0.57
CA ILE A 92 11.00 13.23 0.46
C ILE A 92 12.34 13.96 0.26
N MET A 93 13.30 13.70 1.15
CA MET A 93 14.65 14.26 1.11
C MET A 93 15.65 13.13 0.86
N ASP A 94 16.41 13.18 -0.23
CA ASP A 94 17.36 12.11 -0.58
C ASP A 94 18.75 12.64 -0.92
N ASN A 95 19.73 11.74 -0.83
CA ASN A 95 21.13 12.03 -1.14
C ASN A 95 21.55 11.26 -2.41
N PRO A 96 21.81 11.96 -3.53
CA PRO A 96 22.15 11.34 -4.81
C PRO A 96 23.61 10.84 -4.86
N HIS A 97 24.40 11.13 -3.83
CA HIS A 97 25.82 10.78 -3.76
C HIS A 97 26.09 9.42 -3.08
N ILE A 98 25.06 8.80 -2.48
CA ILE A 98 25.16 7.50 -1.83
C ILE A 98 24.33 6.49 -2.63
N ALA A 99 25.00 5.73 -3.50
CA ALA A 99 24.35 4.71 -4.34
C ALA A 99 23.53 3.71 -3.53
N ASN A 100 24.00 3.33 -2.33
CA ASN A 100 23.32 2.39 -1.44
C ASN A 100 21.88 2.81 -1.06
N LEU A 101 21.53 4.09 -1.19
CA LEU A 101 20.18 4.61 -0.93
C LEU A 101 19.20 4.42 -2.09
N GLY A 102 19.66 4.02 -3.28
CA GLY A 102 18.80 3.94 -4.47
C GLY A 102 18.14 5.26 -4.87
N PRO A 103 18.89 6.38 -4.99
CA PRO A 103 18.31 7.71 -5.24
C PRO A 103 17.59 7.82 -6.59
N ARG A 104 18.02 7.10 -7.63
CA ARG A 104 17.31 7.04 -8.92
C ARG A 104 15.97 6.35 -8.73
N SER A 105 15.94 5.19 -8.07
CA SER A 105 14.68 4.51 -7.74
C SER A 105 13.76 5.33 -6.84
N ALA A 106 14.30 6.08 -5.87
CA ALA A 106 13.50 6.97 -5.03
C ALA A 106 12.83 8.09 -5.82
N SER A 107 13.56 8.68 -6.77
CA SER A 107 12.99 9.72 -7.64
C SER A 107 11.89 9.17 -8.55
N VAL A 108 12.02 7.93 -9.04
CA VAL A 108 10.95 7.25 -9.79
C VAL A 108 9.72 7.02 -8.91
N ALA A 109 9.91 6.59 -7.65
CA ALA A 109 8.81 6.41 -6.71
C ALA A 109 8.06 7.72 -6.45
N ALA A 110 8.80 8.81 -6.24
CA ALA A 110 8.23 10.14 -6.05
C ALA A 110 7.47 10.63 -7.29
N LEU A 111 8.03 10.47 -8.48
CA LEU A 111 7.36 10.83 -9.74
C LEU A 111 6.08 10.02 -9.96
N GLY A 112 6.13 8.70 -9.74
CA GLY A 112 4.97 7.82 -9.90
C GLY A 112 3.85 8.16 -8.92
N GLY A 113 4.18 8.37 -7.64
CA GLY A 113 3.22 8.81 -6.64
C GLY A 113 2.67 10.21 -6.92
N ALA A 114 3.48 11.13 -7.45
CA ALA A 114 3.05 12.49 -7.80
C ALA A 114 1.93 12.53 -8.85
N GLU A 115 1.83 11.53 -9.72
CA GLU A 115 0.71 11.43 -10.66
C GLU A 115 -0.62 11.17 -9.94
N VAL A 116 -0.62 10.44 -8.82
CA VAL A 116 -1.83 10.28 -7.99
C VAL A 116 -2.17 11.58 -7.27
N TYR A 117 -1.17 12.30 -6.74
CA TYR A 117 -1.39 13.66 -6.21
C TYR A 117 -1.99 14.59 -7.26
N LYS A 118 -1.47 14.55 -8.49
CA LYS A 118 -2.00 15.31 -9.63
C LYS A 118 -3.45 14.92 -9.96
N ALA A 119 -3.74 13.62 -10.05
CA ALA A 119 -5.07 13.12 -10.32
C ALA A 119 -6.10 13.57 -9.26
N LEU A 120 -5.68 13.69 -8.00
CA LEU A 120 -6.48 14.18 -6.88
C LEU A 120 -6.58 15.71 -6.77
N GLY A 121 -5.99 16.48 -7.71
CA GLY A 121 -5.92 17.94 -7.60
C GLY A 121 -5.03 18.45 -6.46
N ALA A 122 -4.19 17.58 -5.90
CA ALA A 122 -3.30 17.84 -4.78
C ALA A 122 -1.82 17.84 -5.20
N GLY A 123 -1.51 18.06 -6.47
CA GLY A 123 -0.14 18.02 -7.02
C GLY A 123 0.86 18.85 -6.22
N ASP A 124 0.41 19.98 -5.68
CA ASP A 124 1.21 20.89 -4.87
C ASP A 124 1.57 20.37 -3.47
N ASN A 125 1.12 19.16 -3.10
CA ASN A 125 1.31 18.60 -1.76
C ASN A 125 2.46 17.58 -1.65
N ILE A 126 3.10 17.24 -2.76
CA ILE A 126 4.29 16.39 -2.79
C ILE A 126 5.53 17.20 -3.15
N THR A 127 6.59 17.04 -2.35
CA THR A 127 7.91 17.60 -2.58
C THR A 127 8.92 16.45 -2.60
N TYR A 128 9.83 16.45 -3.57
CA TYR A 128 10.97 15.55 -3.62
C TYR A 128 12.22 16.39 -3.85
N TRP A 129 13.27 16.17 -3.06
CA TRP A 129 14.50 16.95 -3.20
C TRP A 129 15.74 16.08 -3.00
N SER A 130 16.42 15.78 -4.11
CA SER A 130 17.76 15.21 -4.12
C SER A 130 18.82 16.12 -4.71
N ASP A 131 18.46 17.28 -5.29
CA ASP A 131 19.42 18.26 -5.80
C ASP A 131 20.15 18.99 -4.67
N VAL A 132 21.14 18.31 -4.10
CA VAL A 132 21.95 18.72 -2.97
C VAL A 132 23.43 18.47 -3.28
N GLN A 133 24.30 19.23 -2.62
CA GLN A 133 25.74 18.95 -2.68
C GLN A 133 26.10 17.63 -2.00
N ASP A 134 27.29 17.12 -2.35
CA ASP A 134 27.86 15.94 -1.71
C ASP A 134 28.01 16.16 -0.21
N GLY A 135 27.78 15.12 0.56
CA GLY A 135 27.80 15.18 2.01
C GLY A 135 27.47 13.85 2.65
N SER A 136 27.85 13.72 3.91
CA SER A 136 27.64 12.50 4.68
C SER A 136 26.16 12.15 4.82
N HIS A 137 25.92 10.85 5.03
CA HIS A 137 24.61 10.30 5.30
C HIS A 137 23.92 11.01 6.47
N CYS A 138 22.64 11.37 6.33
CA CYS A 138 21.85 12.09 7.33
C CYS A 138 22.39 13.47 7.75
N ALA A 139 23.30 14.07 6.98
CA ALA A 139 23.75 15.43 7.24
C ALA A 139 22.58 16.42 7.08
N ASN A 140 22.56 17.46 7.91
CA ASN A 140 21.69 18.60 7.66
C ASN A 140 22.19 19.36 6.42
N ARG A 141 21.28 19.73 5.52
CA ARG A 141 21.61 20.37 4.24
C ARG A 141 20.88 21.72 4.09
N PRO A 142 21.59 22.81 3.73
CA PRO A 142 20.95 24.10 3.52
C PRO A 142 19.90 24.07 2.38
N GLU A 143 20.08 23.20 1.38
CA GLU A 143 19.19 23.03 0.24
C GLU A 143 17.79 22.55 0.64
N TRP A 144 17.68 21.80 1.75
CA TRP A 144 16.39 21.34 2.27
C TRP A 144 15.68 22.38 3.16
N ARG A 145 16.38 23.43 3.62
CA ARG A 145 15.85 24.36 4.62
C ARG A 145 14.58 25.07 4.15
N THR A 146 14.62 25.70 2.98
CA THR A 146 13.48 26.42 2.42
C THR A 146 12.29 25.50 2.13
N PRO A 147 12.42 24.40 1.37
CA PRO A 147 11.29 23.50 1.10
C PRO A 147 10.74 22.85 2.39
N LEU A 148 11.59 22.58 3.39
CA LEU A 148 11.15 22.10 4.70
C LEU A 148 10.25 23.13 5.40
N GLN A 149 10.71 24.39 5.47
CA GLN A 149 9.93 25.47 6.08
C GLN A 149 8.60 25.70 5.35
N ASN A 150 8.60 25.62 4.02
CA ASN A 150 7.38 25.76 3.22
C ASN A 150 6.38 24.64 3.50
N ASN A 151 6.83 23.39 3.53
CA ASN A 151 5.98 22.25 3.88
C ASN A 151 5.43 22.36 5.31
N ILE A 152 6.25 22.76 6.30
CA ILE A 152 5.80 22.98 7.68
C ILE A 152 4.74 24.09 7.75
N ARG A 153 4.98 25.24 7.09
CA ARG A 153 4.01 26.35 7.05
C ARG A 153 2.69 25.93 6.41
N LYS A 154 2.74 25.16 5.32
CA LYS A 154 1.54 24.70 4.60
C LYS A 154 0.75 23.66 5.38
N PHE A 155 1.41 22.59 5.84
CA PHE A 155 0.70 21.42 6.38
C PHE A 155 0.50 21.44 7.89
N LEU A 156 1.41 22.05 8.65
CA LEU A 156 1.38 22.03 10.11
C LEU A 156 0.89 23.36 10.70
N LEU A 157 1.40 24.49 10.20
CA LEU A 157 1.04 25.81 10.74
C LEU A 157 -0.17 26.44 10.05
N LYS A 158 -0.50 25.99 8.83
CA LYS A 158 -1.58 26.54 7.99
C LYS A 158 -1.39 28.04 7.66
N THR A 159 -0.14 28.48 7.50
CA THR A 159 0.24 29.88 7.24
C THR A 159 0.90 30.10 5.87
N GLY A 160 1.06 29.04 5.07
CA GLY A 160 1.66 29.13 3.73
C GLY A 160 0.90 28.28 2.71
N ASN A 161 1.07 28.60 1.42
CA ASN A 161 0.45 27.87 0.31
C ASN A 161 1.46 27.43 -0.77
N GLU A 162 2.75 27.59 -0.53
CA GLU A 162 3.82 27.30 -1.48
C GLU A 162 3.66 25.89 -2.09
N PRO A 163 3.80 25.74 -3.42
CA PRO A 163 3.67 24.45 -4.06
C PRO A 163 4.88 23.56 -3.75
N GLY A 164 4.62 22.26 -3.63
CA GLY A 164 5.67 21.25 -3.61
C GLY A 164 6.42 21.20 -4.95
N VAL A 165 7.70 20.84 -4.89
CA VAL A 165 8.58 20.77 -6.06
C VAL A 165 9.28 19.42 -6.09
N ILE A 166 9.38 18.81 -7.27
CA ILE A 166 10.24 17.64 -7.51
C ILE A 166 11.53 18.15 -8.14
N ARG A 167 12.61 18.15 -7.35
CA ARG A 167 13.94 18.60 -7.74
C ARG A 167 14.96 17.47 -7.58
N MET A 168 15.46 16.98 -8.71
CA MET A 168 16.36 15.83 -8.76
C MET A 168 17.77 16.27 -9.16
N HIS A 169 18.79 15.71 -8.50
CA HIS A 169 20.18 15.91 -8.93
C HIS A 169 20.48 15.13 -10.22
N SER A 170 21.33 15.67 -11.08
CA SER A 170 21.70 15.08 -12.37
C SER A 170 22.33 13.68 -12.28
N LYS A 171 23.03 13.37 -11.17
CA LYS A 171 23.63 12.06 -10.90
C LYS A 171 22.62 10.90 -10.77
N ALA A 172 21.39 11.19 -10.39
CA ALA A 172 20.40 10.16 -10.01
C ALA A 172 19.02 10.49 -10.60
N LEU A 173 18.96 10.86 -11.87
CA LEU A 173 17.71 11.19 -12.56
C LEU A 173 16.88 9.95 -12.85
N GLY A 174 15.76 9.81 -12.14
CA GLY A 174 14.67 8.91 -12.51
C GLY A 174 13.88 9.47 -13.69
N ARG A 175 13.43 8.56 -14.56
CA ARG A 175 12.58 8.89 -15.71
C ARG A 175 11.31 8.07 -15.63
N LEU A 176 10.22 8.64 -15.15
CA LEU A 176 8.97 7.89 -14.96
C LEU A 176 8.46 7.21 -16.23
N ALA A 177 8.68 7.82 -17.40
CA ALA A 177 8.29 7.25 -18.69
C ALA A 177 8.93 5.88 -18.99
N ASP A 178 10.07 5.57 -18.35
CA ASP A 178 10.75 4.27 -18.50
C ASP A 178 10.10 3.18 -17.60
N TRP A 179 9.19 3.57 -16.69
CA TRP A 179 8.63 2.71 -15.63
C TRP A 179 7.11 2.62 -15.62
N ARG A 180 6.41 3.41 -16.42
CA ARG A 180 4.94 3.40 -16.50
C ARG A 180 4.46 3.09 -17.92
N ASP A 181 3.35 2.38 -17.99
CA ASP A 181 2.54 2.14 -19.19
C ASP A 181 1.14 2.77 -19.11
N TRP A 182 0.85 3.44 -17.99
CA TRP A 182 -0.43 4.12 -17.72
C TRP A 182 -0.34 5.63 -17.91
N GLN A 183 -1.50 6.25 -18.05
CA GLN A 183 -1.67 7.70 -18.07
C GLN A 183 -2.41 8.17 -16.83
N THR A 184 -2.07 9.36 -16.35
CA THR A 184 -2.72 9.97 -15.20
C THR A 184 -4.15 10.37 -15.56
N PRO A 185 -5.16 9.78 -14.91
CA PRO A 185 -6.54 10.15 -15.18
C PRO A 185 -6.86 11.53 -14.61
N VAL A 186 -7.88 12.18 -15.17
CA VAL A 186 -8.58 13.26 -14.49
C VAL A 186 -9.64 12.60 -13.62
N LEU A 187 -9.51 12.71 -12.30
CA LEU A 187 -10.57 12.26 -11.39
C LEU A 187 -11.64 13.35 -11.38
N VAL A 188 -12.81 13.03 -11.90
CA VAL A 188 -14.00 13.85 -11.72
C VAL A 188 -14.68 13.40 -10.44
N ASP A 189 -15.17 14.35 -9.66
CA ASP A 189 -16.02 14.02 -8.51
C ASP A 189 -17.19 13.16 -9.01
N GLY A 190 -17.32 11.94 -8.47
CA GLY A 190 -18.60 11.24 -8.50
C GLY A 190 -19.68 12.09 -7.81
N PRO A 191 -20.97 11.76 -7.94
CA PRO A 191 -22.07 12.63 -7.47
C PRO A 191 -21.83 13.16 -6.06
N THR A 192 -21.79 14.49 -5.95
CA THR A 192 -21.39 15.32 -4.81
C THR A 192 -22.34 15.28 -3.61
N THR A 193 -23.11 14.21 -3.43
CA THR A 193 -23.84 14.04 -2.17
C THR A 193 -22.83 13.82 -1.05
N PRO A 194 -22.73 14.73 -0.07
CA PRO A 194 -21.94 14.48 1.13
C PRO A 194 -22.48 13.18 1.75
N PRO A 195 -21.63 12.34 2.37
CA PRO A 195 -22.13 11.30 3.25
C PRO A 195 -23.08 11.96 4.27
N PRO A 196 -24.24 11.36 4.59
CA PRO A 196 -25.13 11.94 5.58
C PRO A 196 -24.36 12.14 6.89
N THR A 197 -24.18 13.39 7.31
CA THR A 197 -23.66 13.72 8.64
C THR A 197 -24.80 13.52 9.64
N THR A 198 -25.13 12.26 9.92
CA THR A 198 -25.87 11.94 11.14
C THR A 198 -24.93 12.08 12.34
N PRO A 199 -25.37 12.70 13.45
CA PRO A 199 -24.59 12.75 14.69
C PRO A 199 -24.18 11.32 15.10
N PRO A 200 -23.01 11.13 15.72
CA PRO A 200 -22.62 9.82 16.23
C PRO A 200 -23.72 9.28 17.16
N PRO A 201 -24.14 8.01 17.04
CA PRO A 201 -25.14 7.42 17.92
C PRO A 201 -24.64 7.48 19.36
N THR A 202 -25.44 8.03 20.27
CA THR A 202 -25.16 8.07 21.73
C THR A 202 -25.43 6.73 22.42
N THR A 203 -25.76 5.69 21.66
CA THR A 203 -25.98 4.32 22.16
C THR A 203 -24.91 3.41 21.59
N PRO A 204 -24.22 2.61 22.43
CA PRO A 204 -23.24 1.64 21.94
C PRO A 204 -23.92 0.68 20.95
N PRO A 205 -23.23 0.26 19.87
CA PRO A 205 -23.75 -0.75 18.98
C PRO A 205 -24.07 -2.02 19.79
N PRO A 206 -25.16 -2.76 19.50
CA PRO A 206 -25.32 -4.07 20.08
C PRO A 206 -24.14 -4.94 19.68
N THR A 207 -23.27 -5.27 20.63
CA THR A 207 -22.25 -6.31 20.49
C THR A 207 -22.95 -7.67 20.49
N THR A 208 -23.50 -8.06 19.34
CA THR A 208 -23.62 -9.49 19.05
C THR A 208 -22.25 -9.97 18.63
N LEU A 209 -21.66 -10.86 19.43
CA LEU A 209 -20.42 -11.56 19.09
C LEU A 209 -20.53 -12.09 17.64
N PRO A 210 -19.46 -12.01 16.82
CA PRO A 210 -19.44 -12.73 15.55
C PRO A 210 -19.76 -14.21 15.83
N PRO A 211 -20.51 -14.91 14.96
CA PRO A 211 -20.81 -16.32 15.17
C PRO A 211 -19.47 -17.06 15.27
N THR A 212 -19.11 -17.46 16.48
CA THR A 212 -17.97 -18.34 16.72
C THR A 212 -18.45 -19.76 16.46
N THR A 213 -18.46 -20.16 15.19
CA THR A 213 -18.38 -21.58 14.87
C THR A 213 -17.01 -22.07 15.35
N PRO A 214 -16.94 -23.09 16.22
CA PRO A 214 -15.68 -23.75 16.56
C PRO A 214 -14.94 -24.16 15.28
N PRO A 215 -13.60 -24.09 15.24
CA PRO A 215 -12.83 -24.68 14.15
C PRO A 215 -13.30 -26.14 13.95
N PRO A 216 -13.55 -26.59 12.71
CA PRO A 216 -13.94 -27.96 12.45
C PRO A 216 -12.86 -28.90 12.99
N THR A 217 -13.27 -29.93 13.71
CA THR A 217 -12.43 -30.97 14.33
C THR A 217 -11.81 -31.95 13.32
N GLY A 218 -11.54 -31.50 12.09
CA GLY A 218 -10.93 -32.28 11.02
C GLY A 218 -9.90 -31.46 10.23
N GLY A 219 -9.08 -32.14 9.41
CA GLY A 219 -8.02 -31.55 8.58
C GLY A 219 -8.51 -30.68 7.39
N GLY A 220 -9.58 -29.91 7.59
CA GLY A 220 -10.15 -28.98 6.62
C GLY A 220 -9.73 -27.53 6.86
N CYS A 221 -10.40 -26.61 6.18
CA CYS A 221 -10.23 -25.17 6.36
C CYS A 221 -11.57 -24.49 6.65
N THR A 222 -11.51 -23.30 7.21
CA THR A 222 -12.65 -22.37 7.31
C THR A 222 -12.36 -21.11 6.51
N ALA A 223 -13.42 -20.39 6.13
CA ALA A 223 -13.30 -19.09 5.51
C ALA A 223 -14.24 -18.10 6.19
N THR A 224 -13.78 -16.87 6.38
CA THR A 224 -14.61 -15.75 6.82
C THR A 224 -14.48 -14.61 5.83
N VAL A 225 -15.53 -13.80 5.70
CA VAL A 225 -15.58 -12.70 4.74
C VAL A 225 -15.92 -11.39 5.43
N SER A 226 -15.22 -10.33 5.05
CA SER A 226 -15.52 -8.95 5.39
C SER A 226 -15.85 -8.20 4.12
N VAL A 227 -17.01 -7.54 4.07
CA VAL A 227 -17.48 -6.82 2.88
C VAL A 227 -17.51 -5.33 3.17
N ASN A 228 -16.83 -4.55 2.33
CA ASN A 228 -16.95 -3.10 2.26
C ASN A 228 -17.79 -2.73 1.03
N GLN A 229 -19.04 -2.29 1.27
CA GLN A 229 -20.06 -2.06 0.25
C GLN A 229 -20.25 -0.56 -0.03
N TRP A 230 -20.45 -0.22 -1.30
CA TRP A 230 -20.95 1.09 -1.75
C TRP A 230 -22.10 0.92 -2.76
N THR A 231 -22.69 2.02 -3.23
CA THR A 231 -23.76 1.96 -4.23
C THR A 231 -23.25 1.33 -5.53
N GLY A 232 -23.78 0.15 -5.86
CA GLY A 232 -23.46 -0.52 -7.12
C GLY A 232 -22.18 -1.36 -7.11
N GLY A 233 -21.45 -1.46 -6.01
CA GLY A 233 -20.28 -2.35 -5.92
C GLY A 233 -19.75 -2.59 -4.50
N PHE A 234 -18.79 -3.49 -4.38
CA PHE A 234 -18.20 -3.87 -3.11
C PHE A 234 -16.78 -4.41 -3.27
N VAL A 235 -16.02 -4.39 -2.18
CA VAL A 235 -14.79 -5.19 -1.99
C VAL A 235 -15.04 -6.20 -0.89
N ALA A 236 -14.65 -7.45 -1.13
CA ALA A 236 -14.70 -8.53 -0.15
C ALA A 236 -13.28 -9.03 0.15
N ALA A 237 -12.91 -9.01 1.43
CA ALA A 237 -11.70 -9.63 1.97
C ALA A 237 -12.07 -10.97 2.61
N VAL A 238 -11.45 -12.06 2.16
CA VAL A 238 -11.75 -13.42 2.59
C VAL A 238 -10.54 -14.02 3.27
N ARG A 239 -10.67 -14.30 4.57
CA ARG A 239 -9.64 -14.96 5.37
C ARG A 239 -9.87 -16.46 5.36
N VAL A 240 -8.86 -17.23 4.98
CA VAL A 240 -8.87 -18.70 4.99
C VAL A 240 -8.00 -19.19 6.13
N THR A 241 -8.53 -20.05 6.99
CA THR A 241 -7.84 -20.58 8.17
C THR A 241 -7.76 -22.10 8.09
N ALA A 242 -6.57 -22.67 8.26
CA ALA A 242 -6.41 -24.12 8.36
C ALA A 242 -6.90 -24.61 9.73
N GLY A 243 -7.50 -25.80 9.76
CA GLY A 243 -7.90 -26.48 11.00
C GLY A 243 -6.71 -27.00 11.80
N ALA A 244 -6.89 -28.14 12.47
CA ALA A 244 -5.86 -28.73 13.32
C ALA A 244 -4.68 -29.37 12.56
N ALA A 245 -4.79 -29.51 11.23
CA ALA A 245 -3.73 -30.02 10.37
C ALA A 245 -3.33 -28.94 9.34
N PRO A 246 -2.05 -28.90 8.92
CA PRO A 246 -1.65 -28.06 7.80
C PRO A 246 -2.34 -28.49 6.51
N ILE A 247 -2.60 -27.53 5.62
CA ILE A 247 -3.18 -27.77 4.29
C ILE A 247 -2.20 -27.26 3.22
N ASN A 248 -2.21 -27.86 2.03
CA ASN A 248 -1.35 -27.46 0.90
C ASN A 248 -2.13 -26.93 -0.32
N GLY A 249 -3.44 -26.78 -0.16
CA GLY A 249 -4.30 -26.06 -1.07
C GLY A 249 -5.62 -25.76 -0.39
N TRP A 250 -6.32 -24.76 -0.92
CA TRP A 250 -7.66 -24.42 -0.47
C TRP A 250 -8.52 -23.96 -1.64
N THR A 251 -9.80 -24.30 -1.53
CA THR A 251 -10.85 -23.80 -2.40
C THR A 251 -11.95 -23.18 -1.54
N VAL A 252 -12.25 -21.90 -1.77
CA VAL A 252 -13.38 -21.21 -1.16
C VAL A 252 -14.51 -21.11 -2.18
N THR A 253 -15.66 -21.71 -1.87
CA THR A 253 -16.87 -21.58 -2.67
C THR A 253 -17.76 -20.50 -2.09
N MET A 254 -18.29 -19.63 -2.93
CA MET A 254 -19.19 -18.55 -2.53
C MET A 254 -20.27 -18.34 -3.56
N THR A 255 -21.51 -18.21 -3.11
CA THR A 255 -22.64 -17.87 -3.98
C THR A 255 -22.89 -16.37 -3.90
N LEU A 256 -22.71 -15.68 -5.02
CA LEU A 256 -22.94 -14.26 -5.13
C LEU A 256 -24.44 -13.95 -5.20
N PRO A 257 -24.90 -12.83 -4.60
CA PRO A 257 -26.29 -12.42 -4.71
C PRO A 257 -26.71 -12.20 -6.17
N PRO A 258 -28.01 -12.38 -6.51
CA PRO A 258 -28.50 -12.08 -7.85
C PRO A 258 -28.12 -10.66 -8.30
N GLY A 259 -27.58 -10.54 -9.52
CA GLY A 259 -27.12 -9.27 -10.09
C GLY A 259 -25.73 -8.82 -9.63
N ALA A 260 -25.07 -9.54 -8.72
CA ALA A 260 -23.67 -9.29 -8.36
C ALA A 260 -22.71 -10.02 -9.32
N SER A 261 -21.58 -9.38 -9.62
CA SER A 261 -20.53 -9.99 -10.45
C SER A 261 -19.13 -9.61 -9.99
N VAL A 262 -18.19 -10.57 -10.00
CA VAL A 262 -16.77 -10.33 -9.73
C VAL A 262 -16.13 -9.62 -10.92
N THR A 263 -15.51 -8.47 -10.67
CA THR A 263 -14.80 -7.68 -11.69
C THR A 263 -13.28 -7.84 -11.56
N ASN A 264 -12.75 -7.83 -10.33
CA ASN A 264 -11.31 -7.96 -10.08
C ASN A 264 -11.02 -8.92 -8.93
N ILE A 265 -9.84 -9.53 -8.92
CA ILE A 265 -9.41 -10.50 -7.90
C ILE A 265 -7.91 -10.40 -7.64
N TRP A 266 -7.49 -10.64 -6.40
CA TRP A 266 -6.09 -10.77 -6.02
C TRP A 266 -5.89 -11.93 -5.05
N SER A 267 -4.68 -12.48 -5.02
CA SER A 267 -4.29 -13.61 -4.15
C SER A 267 -5.13 -14.89 -4.32
N ALA A 268 -5.87 -15.04 -5.43
CA ALA A 268 -6.67 -16.21 -5.74
C ALA A 268 -6.95 -16.32 -7.25
N ASN A 269 -7.19 -17.54 -7.74
CA ASN A 269 -7.83 -17.79 -9.04
C ASN A 269 -9.36 -17.89 -8.85
N ARG A 270 -10.14 -17.77 -9.94
CA ARG A 270 -11.62 -17.92 -9.89
C ARG A 270 -12.17 -18.79 -11.03
N SER A 271 -13.23 -19.55 -10.75
CA SER A 271 -13.94 -20.39 -11.75
C SER A 271 -14.92 -19.62 -12.64
N GLY A 272 -15.34 -18.42 -12.24
CA GLY A 272 -16.36 -17.62 -12.94
C GLY A 272 -16.52 -16.24 -12.29
N THR A 273 -17.54 -15.49 -12.74
CA THR A 273 -17.78 -14.11 -12.28
C THR A 273 -19.18 -13.87 -11.73
N THR A 274 -20.12 -14.83 -11.80
CA THR A 274 -21.51 -14.68 -11.34
C THR A 274 -22.01 -15.99 -10.74
N GLY A 275 -23.07 -15.94 -9.92
CA GLY A 275 -23.64 -17.15 -9.31
C GLY A 275 -22.68 -17.77 -8.29
N THR A 276 -22.48 -19.09 -8.34
CA THR A 276 -21.51 -19.78 -7.49
C THR A 276 -20.11 -19.68 -8.10
N VAL A 277 -19.22 -18.98 -7.40
CA VAL A 277 -17.81 -18.80 -7.77
C VAL A 277 -16.92 -19.58 -6.82
N GLN A 278 -15.98 -20.34 -7.37
CA GLN A 278 -14.92 -20.99 -6.60
C GLN A 278 -13.64 -20.18 -6.72
N PHE A 279 -13.03 -19.90 -5.57
CA PHE A 279 -11.76 -19.22 -5.44
C PHE A 279 -10.70 -20.21 -4.98
N THR A 280 -9.62 -20.38 -5.74
CA THR A 280 -8.52 -21.30 -5.37
C THR A 280 -7.24 -20.54 -5.11
N ASN A 281 -6.39 -21.12 -4.26
CA ASN A 281 -5.10 -20.52 -3.93
C ASN A 281 -4.22 -20.30 -5.18
N VAL A 282 -3.36 -19.30 -5.10
CA VAL A 282 -2.22 -19.13 -6.01
C VAL A 282 -0.98 -19.82 -5.42
N ALA A 283 0.12 -19.85 -6.17
CA ALA A 283 1.30 -20.64 -5.82
C ALA A 283 1.89 -20.32 -4.43
N TYR A 284 1.81 -19.07 -3.96
CA TYR A 284 2.46 -18.65 -2.72
C TYR A 284 1.60 -18.79 -1.45
N ASN A 285 0.28 -18.97 -1.57
CA ASN A 285 -0.62 -18.96 -0.42
C ASN A 285 -1.44 -20.24 -0.25
N GLY A 286 -1.08 -21.32 -0.93
CA GLY A 286 -1.73 -22.62 -0.78
C GLY A 286 -1.36 -23.37 0.50
N SER A 287 -0.11 -23.22 0.96
CA SER A 287 0.36 -23.88 2.18
C SER A 287 0.03 -23.04 3.40
N ILE A 288 -0.78 -23.59 4.30
CA ILE A 288 -1.19 -22.94 5.54
C ILE A 288 -0.95 -23.93 6.68
N GLY A 289 -0.10 -23.54 7.64
CA GLY A 289 0.16 -24.33 8.85
C GLY A 289 -1.10 -24.50 9.71
N ALA A 290 -1.14 -25.53 10.56
CA ALA A 290 -2.27 -25.77 11.46
C ALA A 290 -2.62 -24.51 12.29
N GLY A 291 -3.90 -24.12 12.29
CA GLY A 291 -4.40 -22.92 12.95
C GLY A 291 -3.96 -21.57 12.33
N GLN A 292 -3.12 -21.58 11.30
CA GLN A 292 -2.67 -20.37 10.61
C GLN A 292 -3.70 -19.93 9.56
N SER A 293 -3.52 -18.73 9.02
CA SER A 293 -4.43 -18.17 8.02
C SER A 293 -3.71 -17.49 6.87
N THR A 294 -4.39 -17.39 5.74
CA THR A 294 -4.05 -16.50 4.63
C THR A 294 -5.28 -15.66 4.25
N GLU A 295 -5.11 -14.71 3.35
CA GLU A 295 -6.19 -13.85 2.88
C GLU A 295 -6.12 -13.67 1.37
N PHE A 296 -7.30 -13.61 0.75
CA PHE A 296 -7.48 -13.13 -0.61
C PHE A 296 -8.62 -12.12 -0.67
N GLY A 297 -8.76 -11.41 -1.78
CA GLY A 297 -9.89 -10.52 -1.95
C GLY A 297 -10.32 -10.35 -3.40
N TYR A 298 -11.51 -9.80 -3.56
CA TYR A 298 -12.08 -9.50 -4.86
C TYR A 298 -12.97 -8.27 -4.79
N GLN A 299 -13.09 -7.60 -5.94
CA GLN A 299 -14.03 -6.52 -6.18
C GLN A 299 -15.21 -7.07 -6.98
N GLY A 300 -16.42 -6.61 -6.65
CA GLY A 300 -17.62 -6.94 -7.42
C GLY A 300 -18.55 -5.75 -7.65
N THR A 301 -19.40 -5.86 -8.67
CA THR A 301 -20.56 -4.99 -8.90
C THR A 301 -21.79 -5.54 -8.19
N GLY A 302 -22.79 -4.70 -7.96
CA GLY A 302 -24.02 -5.08 -7.25
C GLY A 302 -23.86 -5.08 -5.73
N THR A 303 -24.48 -6.04 -5.06
CA THR A 303 -24.43 -6.20 -3.59
C THR A 303 -23.61 -7.42 -3.20
N GLY A 304 -22.67 -7.23 -2.26
CA GLY A 304 -21.91 -8.30 -1.60
C GLY A 304 -22.49 -8.67 -0.24
N ALA A 305 -23.56 -8.02 0.22
CA ALA A 305 -24.18 -8.34 1.49
C ALA A 305 -24.79 -9.76 1.47
N GLY A 306 -24.56 -10.53 2.54
CA GLY A 306 -25.10 -11.88 2.69
C GLY A 306 -24.32 -12.99 1.99
N VAL A 307 -23.12 -12.69 1.45
CA VAL A 307 -22.22 -13.73 0.96
C VAL A 307 -21.68 -14.57 2.11
N THR A 308 -21.75 -15.89 1.96
CA THR A 308 -21.24 -16.84 2.96
C THR A 308 -20.23 -17.77 2.28
N PRO A 309 -18.94 -17.73 2.68
CA PRO A 309 -17.93 -18.60 2.10
C PRO A 309 -17.94 -19.99 2.75
N THR A 310 -17.73 -21.03 1.96
CA THR A 310 -17.40 -22.38 2.44
C THR A 310 -16.01 -22.76 1.95
N CYS A 311 -15.22 -23.42 2.79
CA CYS A 311 -13.83 -23.77 2.47
C CYS A 311 -13.65 -25.28 2.43
N SER A 312 -12.92 -25.78 1.44
CA SER A 312 -12.42 -27.15 1.36
C SER A 312 -10.91 -27.15 1.18
N ALA A 313 -10.22 -27.94 2.00
CA ALA A 313 -8.79 -28.21 1.82
C ALA A 313 -8.58 -29.12 0.60
N ALA A 314 -7.48 -28.94 -0.11
CA ALA A 314 -7.05 -29.77 -1.23
C ALA A 314 -5.75 -30.51 -0.90
#